data_AF-A0A8H3ID77-F1
#
_entry.id   AF-A0A8H3ID77-F1
#
_cell.length_a   1.000
_cell.length_b   1.000
_cell.length_c   1.000
_cell.angle_alpha   90.00
_cell.angle_beta   90.00
_cell.angle_gamma   90.00
#
_symmetry.space_group_name_H-M   'P 1'
#
loop_
_entity.id
_entity.type
_entity.pdbx_description
1 polymer ?
#
loop_
_entity_poly.entity_id
_entity_poly.type
_entity_poly.pdbx_seq_one_letter_code
_entity_poly.pdbx_strand_id
1 'polypeptide(L)'
;MVIITYLLPALAFASSAIAQCSNAATLTITASADASVLAACTTYSGSVAIPTGLATPQDTNGHQQLSVDGVQVITGNLTVTNAIMLSSLSFGDLKSLGGFELGSLTVLSELSFPQLTQVSSMNFTALPALQQMSFGGTGITQADSVLITNTGLSSLQGINNLQSVSTFNVNNNAALQNISLQVTSIKNSLDIEANDGYVSGLTTTFPMLQTAQNMTFRNCSSVLLPSLANVTQDLGFYGNTMTSFAAPNLTTVGGLIFVDNTDLTNISIPGLVSVNGSYQIANNTMLKQINGFQKLSVIKGALDFNGNFTEVDLPALTQVQGAFNMQSSGQLDCSAFEADSTTKQVIKGHYVCSGSVSKPGGAGTSASASSTSKPTGKSSAGHIEANFPAVMGGTSLIAGLLQLIL
;
A
#
# COMPACT_ATOMS: atom_id res chain seq x y z
N MET A 1 41.27 68.04 19.08
CA MET A 1 39.82 68.18 18.74
C MET A 1 39.75 68.49 17.26
N VAL A 2 39.17 67.72 16.34
CA VAL A 2 38.43 66.45 16.34
C VAL A 2 38.75 65.83 14.97
N ILE A 3 39.13 64.55 14.95
CA ILE A 3 39.25 63.73 13.73
C ILE A 3 37.82 63.36 13.32
N ILE A 4 37.35 63.85 12.17
CA ILE A 4 36.09 63.41 11.58
C ILE A 4 36.42 62.27 10.61
N THR A 5 36.24 61.05 11.10
CA THR A 5 36.40 59.81 10.37
C THR A 5 35.17 59.59 9.48
N TYR A 6 35.39 59.30 8.20
CA TYR A 6 34.37 58.85 7.26
C TYR A 6 33.78 57.51 7.73
N LEU A 7 32.51 57.50 8.10
CA LEU A 7 31.67 56.30 8.18
C LEU A 7 30.87 56.20 6.88
N LEU A 8 31.38 55.40 5.94
CA LEU A 8 30.60 54.87 4.80
C LEU A 8 30.04 53.49 5.19
N PRO A 9 28.88 53.10 4.66
CA PRO A 9 28.03 52.07 5.25
C PRO A 9 28.47 50.66 4.85
N ALA A 10 28.84 49.83 5.83
CA ALA A 10 28.97 48.39 5.70
C ALA A 10 27.61 47.67 5.77
N LEU A 11 26.60 48.17 5.03
CA LEU A 11 25.22 47.65 5.04
C LEU A 11 24.75 47.08 3.70
N ALA A 12 25.65 46.75 2.77
CA ALA A 12 25.29 46.13 1.49
C ALA A 12 25.54 44.61 1.44
N PHE A 13 26.53 44.08 2.18
CA PHE A 13 26.95 42.67 2.06
C PHE A 13 26.07 41.65 2.81
N ALA A 14 25.27 42.09 3.78
CA ALA A 14 24.29 41.21 4.44
C ALA A 14 23.01 41.02 3.60
N SER A 15 22.71 41.96 2.69
CA SER A 15 21.48 41.92 1.88
C SER A 15 21.58 40.98 0.65
N SER A 16 22.77 40.79 0.10
CA SER A 16 23.00 39.92 -1.07
C SER A 16 23.05 38.43 -0.72
N ALA A 17 23.53 38.07 0.47
CA ALA A 17 23.56 36.69 0.93
C ALA A 17 22.14 36.14 1.26
N ILE A 18 21.27 36.99 1.82
CA ILE A 18 19.89 36.63 2.16
C ILE A 18 19.04 36.42 0.90
N ALA A 19 19.30 37.17 -0.18
CA ALA A 19 18.58 37.04 -1.45
C ALA A 19 18.89 35.72 -2.19
N GLN A 20 20.06 35.11 -1.97
CA GLN A 20 20.48 33.89 -2.68
C GLN A 20 19.86 32.61 -2.10
N CYS A 21 19.45 32.66 -0.83
CA CYS A 21 18.83 31.55 -0.10
C CYS A 21 17.29 31.54 -0.18
N SER A 22 16.71 32.42 -1.00
CA SER A 22 15.29 32.44 -1.28
C SER A 22 15.08 32.68 -2.78
N ASN A 23 14.50 31.71 -3.46
CA ASN A 23 14.25 31.81 -4.90
C ASN A 23 12.87 31.27 -5.23
N ALA A 24 12.12 32.02 -6.05
CA ALA A 24 10.84 31.57 -6.59
C ALA A 24 11.04 30.48 -7.67
N ALA A 25 12.19 30.50 -8.36
CA ALA A 25 12.58 29.47 -9.32
C ALA A 25 13.38 28.36 -8.66
N THR A 26 13.30 27.14 -9.20
CA THR A 26 14.05 25.97 -8.74
C THR A 26 15.56 26.17 -8.98
N LEU A 27 16.37 26.02 -7.92
CA LEU A 27 17.83 25.94 -8.05
C LEU A 27 18.21 24.62 -8.70
N THR A 28 18.99 24.66 -9.77
CA THR A 28 19.48 23.45 -10.44
C THR A 28 20.94 23.23 -10.11
N ILE A 29 21.29 22.06 -9.57
CA ILE A 29 22.68 21.66 -9.28
C ILE A 29 23.20 20.86 -10.46
N THR A 30 24.06 21.45 -11.28
CA THR A 30 24.70 20.80 -12.44
C THR A 30 26.16 20.46 -12.20
N ALA A 31 26.80 21.11 -11.22
CA ALA A 31 28.19 20.90 -10.84
C ALA A 31 28.40 21.11 -9.33
N SER A 32 29.58 20.71 -8.81
CA SER A 32 29.92 20.90 -7.39
C SER A 32 29.91 22.37 -6.93
N ALA A 33 30.11 23.32 -7.85
CA ALA A 33 30.02 24.75 -7.53
C ALA A 33 28.58 25.18 -7.15
N ASP A 34 27.57 24.61 -7.80
CA ASP A 34 26.16 24.91 -7.50
C ASP A 34 25.76 24.35 -6.13
N ALA A 35 26.28 23.16 -5.77
CA ALA A 35 26.13 22.59 -4.44
C ALA A 35 26.73 23.48 -3.35
N SER A 36 27.87 24.14 -3.63
CA SER A 36 28.51 25.08 -2.70
C SER A 36 27.67 26.34 -2.46
N VAL A 37 26.88 26.76 -3.45
CA VAL A 37 25.92 27.86 -3.29
C VAL A 37 24.79 27.46 -2.34
N LEU A 38 24.24 26.26 -2.49
CA LEU A 38 23.20 25.75 -1.59
C LEU A 38 23.75 25.56 -0.16
N ALA A 39 24.96 25.02 -0.04
CA ALA A 39 25.67 24.80 1.22
C ALA A 39 25.85 26.07 2.07
N ALA A 40 25.93 27.24 1.43
CA ALA A 40 26.05 28.52 2.13
C ALA A 40 24.76 28.95 2.85
N CYS A 41 23.62 28.30 2.56
CA CYS A 41 22.33 28.61 3.14
C CYS A 41 22.00 27.65 4.28
N THR A 42 21.75 28.15 5.50
CA THR A 42 21.17 27.29 6.56
C THR A 42 19.74 26.87 6.22
N THR A 43 18.97 27.78 5.65
CA THR A 43 17.61 27.53 5.13
C THR A 43 17.54 28.02 3.70
N TYR A 44 17.14 27.14 2.79
CA TYR A 44 16.85 27.46 1.41
C TYR A 44 15.34 27.49 1.19
N SER A 45 14.80 28.67 0.87
CA SER A 45 13.39 28.87 0.57
C SER A 45 13.15 28.72 -0.93
N GLY A 46 12.80 27.51 -1.36
CA GLY A 46 12.63 27.15 -2.76
C GLY A 46 12.83 25.65 -2.99
N SER A 47 12.72 25.22 -4.24
CA SER A 47 12.98 23.84 -4.65
C SER A 47 14.38 23.70 -5.25
N VAL A 48 14.94 22.51 -5.17
CA VAL A 48 16.24 22.12 -5.71
C VAL A 48 16.06 20.95 -6.68
N ALA A 49 16.65 21.04 -7.87
CA ALA A 49 16.66 19.96 -8.85
C ALA A 49 18.09 19.54 -9.20
N ILE A 50 18.31 18.25 -9.36
CA ILE A 50 19.57 17.66 -9.81
C ILE A 50 19.27 16.94 -11.14
N PRO A 51 19.70 17.48 -12.28
CA PRO A 51 19.45 16.91 -13.60
C PRO A 51 20.48 15.82 -13.94
N THR A 52 20.46 15.36 -15.18
CA THR A 52 21.45 14.43 -15.72
C THR A 52 22.77 15.14 -16.06
N GLY A 53 23.86 14.38 -16.23
CA GLY A 53 25.12 14.93 -16.74
C GLY A 53 25.90 15.80 -15.75
N LEU A 54 25.87 15.44 -14.47
CA LEU A 54 26.55 16.20 -13.41
C LEU A 54 28.08 16.28 -13.61
N ALA A 55 28.61 17.50 -13.49
CA ALA A 55 30.04 17.74 -13.41
C ALA A 55 30.51 17.70 -11.94
N THR A 56 30.43 16.51 -11.34
CA THR A 56 30.79 16.22 -9.94
C THR A 56 31.88 15.15 -9.85
N PRO A 57 32.50 14.92 -8.67
CA PRO A 57 33.46 13.83 -8.49
C PRO A 57 32.89 12.49 -8.94
N GLN A 58 33.76 11.63 -9.47
CA GLN A 58 33.39 10.31 -9.93
C GLN A 58 34.06 9.21 -9.09
N ASP A 59 33.37 8.10 -8.91
CA ASP A 59 33.94 6.88 -8.36
C ASP A 59 34.91 6.20 -9.35
N THR A 60 35.51 5.08 -8.95
CA THR A 60 36.46 4.33 -9.79
C THR A 60 35.84 3.75 -11.07
N ASN A 61 34.51 3.70 -11.15
CA ASN A 61 33.76 3.22 -12.32
C ASN A 61 33.24 4.38 -13.19
N GLY A 62 33.56 5.63 -12.86
CA GLY A 62 33.10 6.82 -13.58
C GLY A 62 31.68 7.26 -13.21
N HIS A 63 31.08 6.73 -12.14
CA HIS A 63 29.77 7.18 -11.67
C HIS A 63 29.89 8.46 -10.86
N GLN A 64 28.93 9.37 -11.04
CA GLN A 64 28.86 10.65 -10.37
C GLN A 64 28.48 10.49 -8.89
N GLN A 65 29.07 11.33 -8.05
CA GLN A 65 28.76 11.43 -6.62
C GLN A 65 28.42 12.88 -6.27
N LEU A 66 27.43 13.10 -5.40
CA LEU A 66 27.06 14.43 -4.93
C LEU A 66 26.91 14.43 -3.42
N SER A 67 27.67 15.29 -2.75
CA SER A 67 27.52 15.61 -1.33
C SER A 67 27.26 17.10 -1.15
N VAL A 68 26.29 17.45 -0.32
CA VAL A 68 25.93 18.83 0.02
C VAL A 68 25.83 18.97 1.53
N ASP A 69 26.78 19.68 2.14
CA ASP A 69 26.82 19.92 3.58
C ASP A 69 26.53 21.40 3.88
N GLY A 70 26.04 21.71 5.07
CA GLY A 70 25.73 23.08 5.51
C GLY A 70 24.25 23.46 5.46
N VAL A 71 23.49 23.01 4.45
CA VAL A 71 22.04 23.30 4.36
C VAL A 71 21.24 22.41 5.30
N GLN A 72 20.41 23.04 6.14
CA GLN A 72 19.61 22.35 7.17
C GLN A 72 18.13 22.24 6.82
N VAL A 73 17.61 23.18 6.03
CA VAL A 73 16.20 23.21 5.64
C VAL A 73 16.08 23.56 4.16
N ILE A 74 15.32 22.78 3.41
CA ILE A 74 14.85 23.14 2.07
C ILE A 74 13.32 23.17 2.14
N THR A 75 12.70 24.34 1.97
CA THR A 75 11.24 24.46 2.14
C THR A 75 10.45 23.87 0.99
N GLY A 76 11.05 23.78 -0.20
CA GLY A 76 10.47 23.15 -1.39
C GLY A 76 10.94 21.72 -1.58
N ASN A 77 10.92 21.25 -2.82
CA ASN A 77 11.25 19.86 -3.14
C ASN A 77 12.73 19.69 -3.47
N LEU A 78 13.29 18.52 -3.16
CA LEU A 78 14.52 18.02 -3.74
C LEU A 78 14.15 16.97 -4.77
N THR A 79 14.37 17.28 -6.05
CA THR A 79 14.01 16.42 -7.18
C THR A 79 15.25 15.95 -7.91
N VAL A 80 15.46 14.64 -7.99
CA VAL A 80 16.56 14.00 -8.73
C VAL A 80 15.98 12.96 -9.66
N THR A 81 15.99 13.25 -10.95
CA THR A 81 15.36 12.38 -11.95
C THR A 81 16.28 12.09 -13.13
N ASN A 82 16.32 10.85 -13.58
CA ASN A 82 17.09 10.38 -14.74
C ASN A 82 18.61 10.53 -14.63
N ALA A 83 19.16 10.88 -13.45
CA ALA A 83 20.59 10.92 -13.22
C ALA A 83 21.15 9.49 -13.08
N ILE A 84 21.09 8.72 -14.17
CA ILE A 84 21.42 7.29 -14.23
C ILE A 84 22.88 6.96 -13.92
N MET A 85 23.75 7.97 -13.89
CA MET A 85 25.16 7.84 -13.52
C MET A 85 25.42 8.22 -12.05
N LEU A 86 24.44 8.73 -11.31
CA LEU A 86 24.59 9.13 -9.91
C LEU A 86 24.59 7.88 -9.01
N SER A 87 25.74 7.53 -8.43
CA SER A 87 25.88 6.38 -7.54
C SER A 87 25.71 6.72 -6.07
N SER A 88 25.98 7.97 -5.67
CA SER A 88 25.86 8.45 -4.28
C SER A 88 25.25 9.84 -4.20
N LEU A 89 24.26 10.00 -3.31
CA LEU A 89 23.62 11.28 -2.98
C LEU A 89 23.61 11.47 -1.46
N SER A 90 24.25 12.53 -0.99
CA SER A 90 24.40 12.84 0.43
C SER A 90 24.05 14.29 0.76
N PHE A 91 23.30 14.49 1.85
CA PHE A 91 23.15 15.78 2.52
C PHE A 91 23.44 15.63 4.01
N GLY A 92 24.61 16.08 4.48
CA GLY A 92 25.07 15.81 5.84
C GLY A 92 24.27 16.51 6.95
N ASP A 93 23.81 17.73 6.69
CA ASP A 93 23.18 18.59 7.71
C ASP A 93 21.67 18.79 7.52
N LEU A 94 21.08 18.23 6.47
CA LEU A 94 19.68 18.47 6.10
C LEU A 94 18.73 17.81 7.11
N LYS A 95 17.92 18.63 7.77
CA LYS A 95 16.98 18.23 8.84
C LYS A 95 15.54 18.15 8.37
N SER A 96 15.16 19.05 7.46
CA SER A 96 13.80 19.16 6.94
C SER A 96 13.79 19.47 5.45
N LEU A 97 12.85 18.84 4.75
CA LEU A 97 12.62 18.97 3.32
C LEU A 97 11.11 19.07 3.05
N GLY A 98 10.71 19.78 2.00
CA GLY A 98 9.37 19.69 1.43
C GLY A 98 9.16 18.30 0.81
N GLY A 99 9.12 18.22 -0.52
CA GLY A 99 9.08 16.93 -1.22
C GLY A 99 10.46 16.31 -1.42
N PHE A 100 10.56 14.99 -1.28
CA PHE A 100 11.76 14.21 -1.60
C PHE A 100 11.48 13.27 -2.77
N GLU A 101 11.92 13.64 -3.96
CA GLU A 101 11.58 12.98 -5.21
C GLU A 101 12.82 12.39 -5.88
N LEU A 102 12.90 11.07 -5.93
CA LEU A 102 13.97 10.32 -6.58
C LEU A 102 13.37 9.42 -7.66
N GLY A 103 13.80 9.60 -8.90
CA GLY A 103 13.24 8.91 -10.05
C GLY A 103 14.29 8.40 -11.04
N SER A 104 14.24 7.13 -11.40
CA SER A 104 15.08 6.56 -12.47
C SER A 104 16.58 6.75 -12.22
N LEU A 105 17.04 6.42 -11.01
CA LEU A 105 18.44 6.49 -10.60
C LEU A 105 18.98 5.06 -10.51
N THR A 106 19.30 4.49 -11.67
CA THR A 106 19.52 3.05 -11.83
C THR A 106 20.75 2.51 -11.12
N VAL A 107 21.75 3.35 -10.85
CA VAL A 107 23.00 2.97 -10.17
C VAL A 107 23.14 3.56 -8.77
N LEU A 108 22.13 4.31 -8.28
CA LEU A 108 22.18 4.92 -6.96
C LEU A 108 22.16 3.82 -5.90
N SER A 109 23.28 3.64 -5.21
CA SER A 109 23.46 2.63 -4.17
C SER A 109 23.63 3.23 -2.78
N GLU A 110 24.00 4.52 -2.71
CA GLU A 110 24.17 5.25 -1.46
C GLU A 110 23.25 6.48 -1.40
N LEU A 111 22.35 6.47 -0.41
CA LEU A 111 21.46 7.59 -0.09
C LEU A 111 21.63 7.94 1.39
N SER A 112 22.27 9.08 1.68
CA SER A 112 22.69 9.45 3.04
C SER A 112 22.18 10.83 3.46
N PHE A 113 21.28 10.86 4.44
CA PHE A 113 20.69 12.07 5.01
C PHE A 113 20.62 11.91 6.54
N PRO A 114 21.76 11.88 7.25
CA PRO A 114 21.84 11.41 8.63
C PRO A 114 21.10 12.28 9.66
N GLN A 115 20.71 13.51 9.29
CA GLN A 115 19.97 14.44 10.15
C GLN A 115 18.50 14.63 9.73
N LEU A 116 18.06 13.99 8.63
CA LEU A 116 16.74 14.23 8.05
C LEU A 116 15.67 13.52 8.86
N THR A 117 14.78 14.31 9.46
CA THR A 117 13.72 13.80 10.34
C THR A 117 12.32 14.11 9.82
N GLN A 118 12.20 15.07 8.89
CA GLN A 118 10.92 15.61 8.44
C GLN A 118 10.93 15.81 6.93
N VAL A 119 9.98 15.18 6.26
CA VAL A 119 9.64 15.42 4.86
C VAL A 119 8.14 15.66 4.76
N SER A 120 7.68 16.43 3.77
CA SER A 120 6.25 16.53 3.48
C SER A 120 5.78 15.34 2.65
N SER A 121 6.52 15.01 1.59
CA SER A 121 6.27 13.85 0.73
C SER A 121 7.57 13.13 0.39
N MET A 122 7.49 11.82 0.21
CA MET A 122 8.59 10.98 -0.27
C MET A 122 8.09 10.18 -1.48
N ASN A 123 8.79 10.28 -2.60
CA ASN A 123 8.49 9.56 -3.83
C ASN A 123 9.78 8.97 -4.41
N PHE A 124 9.98 7.68 -4.15
CA PHE A 124 11.13 6.91 -4.62
C PHE A 124 10.66 5.92 -5.68
N THR A 125 11.05 6.17 -6.93
CA THR A 125 10.60 5.40 -8.09
C THR A 125 11.80 4.94 -8.92
N ALA A 126 11.83 3.65 -9.27
CA ALA A 126 12.86 3.07 -10.14
C ALA A 126 14.29 3.32 -9.63
N LEU A 127 14.57 2.78 -8.43
CA LEU A 127 15.87 2.83 -7.74
C LEU A 127 16.41 1.40 -7.51
N PRO A 128 16.65 0.60 -8.57
CA PRO A 128 16.92 -0.82 -8.45
C PRO A 128 18.24 -1.15 -7.70
N ALA A 129 19.22 -0.24 -7.72
CA ALA A 129 20.48 -0.42 -7.00
C ALA A 129 20.43 0.02 -5.51
N LEU A 130 19.35 0.70 -5.09
CA LEU A 130 19.24 1.24 -3.73
C LEU A 130 18.73 0.16 -2.78
N GLN A 131 19.64 -0.42 -1.99
CA GLN A 131 19.31 -1.55 -1.10
C GLN A 131 18.94 -1.15 0.32
N GLN A 132 19.33 0.06 0.73
CA GLN A 132 19.10 0.61 2.07
C GLN A 132 19.01 2.13 2.02
N MET A 133 18.35 2.72 3.02
CA MET A 133 18.32 4.17 3.24
C MET A 133 19.12 4.50 4.50
N SER A 134 19.91 5.57 4.46
CA SER A 134 20.68 6.04 5.62
C SER A 134 20.14 7.38 6.11
N PHE A 135 19.11 7.36 6.96
CA PHE A 135 18.49 8.56 7.55
C PHE A 135 18.88 8.81 9.01
N GLY A 136 20.01 8.26 9.45
CA GLY A 136 20.50 8.39 10.82
C GLY A 136 19.69 7.56 11.84
N GLY A 137 20.05 7.68 13.12
CA GLY A 137 19.52 6.82 14.19
C GLY A 137 18.02 7.03 14.50
N THR A 138 17.53 8.26 14.37
CA THR A 138 16.10 8.56 14.56
C THR A 138 15.28 8.25 13.31
N GLY A 139 15.88 8.41 12.11
CA GLY A 139 15.17 8.33 10.85
C GLY A 139 14.15 9.46 10.66
N ILE A 140 13.40 9.36 9.57
CA ILE A 140 12.28 10.23 9.26
C ILE A 140 11.08 9.82 10.14
N THR A 141 10.56 10.80 10.86
CA THR A 141 9.44 10.64 11.81
C THR A 141 8.15 11.30 11.33
N GLN A 142 8.26 12.19 10.33
CA GLN A 142 7.13 12.88 9.72
C GLN A 142 7.20 12.80 8.20
N ALA A 143 6.11 12.32 7.61
CA ALA A 143 5.82 12.33 6.18
C ALA A 143 4.29 12.27 6.00
N ASP A 144 3.71 13.12 5.16
CA ASP A 144 2.27 13.04 4.84
C ASP A 144 1.99 11.99 3.76
N SER A 145 2.89 11.82 2.79
CA SER A 145 2.76 10.83 1.72
C SER A 145 4.08 10.11 1.47
N VAL A 146 4.01 8.78 1.33
CA VAL A 146 5.14 7.93 0.97
C VAL A 146 4.75 7.04 -0.21
N LEU A 147 5.53 7.14 -1.29
CA LEU A 147 5.51 6.22 -2.43
C LEU A 147 6.91 5.62 -2.58
N ILE A 148 7.02 4.31 -2.49
CA ILE A 148 8.25 3.57 -2.76
C ILE A 148 7.93 2.46 -3.76
N THR A 149 8.47 2.58 -4.97
CA THR A 149 8.20 1.63 -6.04
C THR A 149 9.40 1.28 -6.89
N ASN A 150 9.51 0.00 -7.27
CA ASN A 150 10.58 -0.52 -8.10
C ASN A 150 11.99 -0.19 -7.55
N THR A 151 12.20 -0.43 -6.27
CA THR A 151 13.49 -0.22 -5.60
C THR A 151 14.16 -1.54 -5.23
N GLY A 152 15.48 -1.50 -5.01
CA GLY A 152 16.25 -2.62 -4.48
C GLY A 152 16.15 -2.78 -2.97
N LEU A 153 15.31 -1.99 -2.28
CA LEU A 153 15.27 -1.91 -0.83
C LEU A 153 14.91 -3.27 -0.23
N SER A 154 15.68 -3.68 0.78
CA SER A 154 15.45 -4.92 1.53
C SER A 154 14.62 -4.73 2.80
N SER A 155 14.62 -3.51 3.33
CA SER A 155 13.79 -3.07 4.45
C SER A 155 13.48 -1.58 4.32
N LEU A 156 12.54 -1.09 5.13
CA LEU A 156 12.19 0.32 5.25
C LEU A 156 12.81 0.97 6.49
N GLN A 157 13.96 0.47 6.95
CA GLN A 157 14.71 1.12 8.03
C GLN A 157 15.02 2.57 7.66
N GLY A 158 14.84 3.47 8.62
CA GLY A 158 14.95 4.91 8.42
C GLY A 158 13.62 5.63 8.25
N ILE A 159 12.51 4.92 7.95
CA ILE A 159 11.15 5.49 7.97
C ILE A 159 10.19 4.72 8.89
N ASN A 160 10.70 3.74 9.63
CA ASN A 160 9.93 2.89 10.54
C ASN A 160 9.30 3.66 11.72
N ASN A 161 9.78 4.87 12.03
CA ASN A 161 9.33 5.70 13.14
C ASN A 161 8.26 6.75 12.76
N LEU A 162 7.73 6.69 11.53
CA LEU A 162 6.61 7.53 11.12
C LEU A 162 5.42 7.40 12.08
N GLN A 163 4.88 8.53 12.55
CA GLN A 163 3.80 8.55 13.55
C GLN A 163 2.39 8.58 12.93
N SER A 164 2.21 9.35 11.85
CA SER A 164 0.98 9.41 11.06
C SER A 164 1.35 9.71 9.61
N VAL A 165 0.63 9.10 8.68
CA VAL A 165 0.80 9.28 7.23
C VAL A 165 -0.59 9.36 6.63
N SER A 166 -0.78 10.22 5.64
CA SER A 166 -2.04 10.25 4.89
C SER A 166 -2.08 9.11 3.88
N THR A 167 -1.03 8.95 3.08
CA THR A 167 -0.94 7.90 2.05
C THR A 167 0.38 7.16 2.17
N PHE A 168 0.33 5.84 2.27
CA PHE A 168 1.51 4.98 2.33
C PHE A 168 1.40 3.87 1.29
N ASN A 169 2.14 4.01 0.19
CA ASN A 169 2.11 3.06 -0.92
C ASN A 169 3.51 2.47 -1.16
N VAL A 170 3.63 1.17 -0.96
CA VAL A 170 4.86 0.42 -1.20
C VAL A 170 4.53 -0.71 -2.15
N ASN A 171 5.03 -0.62 -3.38
CA ASN A 171 4.72 -1.61 -4.41
C ASN A 171 5.90 -1.99 -5.29
N ASN A 172 5.92 -3.21 -5.82
CA ASN A 172 6.96 -3.66 -6.76
C ASN A 172 8.40 -3.59 -6.22
N ASN A 173 8.60 -3.79 -4.92
CA ASN A 173 9.93 -3.83 -4.29
C ASN A 173 10.29 -5.26 -3.93
N ALA A 174 10.71 -6.04 -4.93
CA ALA A 174 10.86 -7.49 -4.85
C ALA A 174 11.87 -8.00 -3.79
N ALA A 175 12.75 -7.13 -3.28
CA ALA A 175 13.74 -7.46 -2.26
C ALA A 175 13.24 -7.24 -0.81
N LEU A 176 12.08 -6.59 -0.61
CA LEU A 176 11.57 -6.27 0.72
C LEU A 176 11.17 -7.54 1.48
N GLN A 177 11.79 -7.75 2.64
CA GLN A 177 11.48 -8.90 3.50
C GLN A 177 10.50 -8.54 4.62
N ASN A 178 10.59 -7.32 5.12
CA ASN A 178 9.81 -6.86 6.24
C ASN A 178 9.41 -5.38 6.09
N ILE A 179 8.15 -5.10 6.42
CA ILE A 179 7.62 -3.74 6.58
C ILE A 179 7.11 -3.63 8.01
N SER A 180 7.71 -2.74 8.80
CA SER A 180 7.29 -2.47 10.17
C SER A 180 7.28 -0.98 10.41
N LEU A 181 6.10 -0.42 10.69
CA LEU A 181 5.91 1.01 10.90
C LEU A 181 5.20 1.29 12.22
N GLN A 182 5.67 2.30 12.95
CA GLN A 182 5.10 2.77 14.21
C GLN A 182 3.93 3.75 14.01
N VAL A 183 3.27 3.73 12.86
CA VAL A 183 2.15 4.62 12.55
C VAL A 183 0.95 4.32 13.45
N THR A 184 0.27 5.37 13.90
CA THR A 184 -0.95 5.27 14.72
C THR A 184 -2.22 5.47 13.91
N SER A 185 -2.13 6.20 12.79
CA SER A 185 -3.26 6.49 11.90
C SER A 185 -2.81 6.63 10.45
N ILE A 186 -3.62 6.07 9.54
CA ILE A 186 -3.54 6.26 8.08
C ILE A 186 -4.78 7.02 7.61
N LYS A 187 -4.61 8.23 7.09
CA LYS A 187 -5.77 9.10 6.79
C LYS A 187 -6.50 8.73 5.50
N ASN A 188 -5.76 8.27 4.48
CA ASN A 188 -6.30 7.98 3.15
C ASN A 188 -6.12 6.50 2.79
N SER A 189 -4.89 6.08 2.46
CA SER A 189 -4.64 4.68 2.08
C SER A 189 -3.31 4.15 2.58
N LEU A 190 -3.30 2.84 2.83
CA LEU A 190 -2.12 2.01 3.03
C LEU A 190 -2.19 0.87 2.02
N ASP A 191 -1.27 0.85 1.07
CA ASP A 191 -1.27 -0.10 -0.03
C ASP A 191 0.09 -0.82 -0.07
N ILE A 192 0.06 -2.13 0.18
CA ILE A 192 1.23 -3.03 0.11
C ILE A 192 0.97 -4.06 -0.98
N GLU A 193 1.68 -3.95 -2.10
CA GLU A 193 1.40 -4.77 -3.29
C GLU A 193 2.66 -5.25 -4.01
N ALA A 194 2.67 -6.50 -4.49
CA ALA A 194 3.73 -7.03 -5.37
C ALA A 194 5.18 -6.83 -4.83
N ASN A 195 5.40 -7.02 -3.53
CA ASN A 195 6.73 -6.84 -2.90
C ASN A 195 7.45 -8.17 -2.60
N ASP A 196 6.91 -9.33 -2.96
CA ASP A 196 7.44 -10.67 -2.67
C ASP A 196 8.20 -11.32 -3.85
N GLY A 197 8.63 -10.52 -4.83
CA GLY A 197 9.15 -11.02 -6.11
C GLY A 197 10.46 -11.82 -6.05
N TYR A 198 11.39 -11.51 -5.14
CA TYR A 198 12.64 -12.27 -4.94
C TYR A 198 12.66 -13.05 -3.62
N VAL A 199 11.86 -12.61 -2.65
CA VAL A 199 11.82 -13.19 -1.31
C VAL A 199 10.42 -13.73 -1.07
N SER A 200 10.33 -15.03 -0.80
CA SER A 200 9.12 -15.57 -0.22
C SER A 200 8.99 -15.05 1.20
N GLY A 201 7.77 -14.68 1.60
CA GLY A 201 7.51 -14.44 3.01
C GLY A 201 7.53 -12.98 3.47
N LEU A 202 7.11 -12.01 2.65
CA LEU A 202 6.97 -10.61 3.10
C LEU A 202 6.09 -10.53 4.36
N THR A 203 6.68 -10.02 5.44
CA THR A 203 5.96 -9.75 6.69
C THR A 203 5.64 -8.27 6.83
N THR A 204 4.42 -7.96 7.26
CA THR A 204 3.97 -6.59 7.49
C THR A 204 3.44 -6.44 8.92
N THR A 205 3.90 -5.43 9.65
CA THR A 205 3.56 -5.23 11.07
C THR A 205 3.30 -3.75 11.36
N PHE A 206 2.12 -3.45 11.88
CA PHE A 206 1.72 -2.12 12.29
C PHE A 206 1.26 -2.18 13.75
N PRO A 207 2.19 -2.21 14.72
CA PRO A 207 1.89 -2.57 16.09
C PRO A 207 1.03 -1.52 16.81
N MET A 208 1.12 -0.25 16.40
CA MET A 208 0.40 0.86 17.02
C MET A 208 -0.72 1.44 16.16
N LEU A 209 -0.99 0.87 14.98
CA LEU A 209 -2.00 1.41 14.07
C LEU A 209 -3.39 1.20 14.67
N GLN A 210 -4.08 2.29 15.00
CA GLN A 210 -5.39 2.30 15.63
C GLN A 210 -6.51 2.56 14.61
N THR A 211 -6.26 3.44 13.64
CA THR A 211 -7.26 3.88 12.67
C THR A 211 -6.70 3.92 11.26
N ALA A 212 -7.52 3.52 10.29
CA ALA A 212 -7.20 3.70 8.88
C ALA A 212 -8.45 4.12 8.08
N GLN A 213 -8.25 4.78 6.95
CA GLN A 213 -9.34 4.95 5.99
C GLN A 213 -9.48 3.72 5.10
N ASN A 214 -8.49 3.45 4.25
CA ASN A 214 -8.48 2.32 3.34
C ASN A 214 -7.17 1.52 3.47
N MET A 215 -7.22 0.19 3.39
CA MET A 215 -6.02 -0.65 3.47
C MET A 215 -6.11 -1.84 2.50
N THR A 216 -5.05 -2.01 1.70
CA THR A 216 -4.90 -3.11 0.76
C THR A 216 -3.61 -3.87 1.03
N PHE A 217 -3.73 -5.18 1.22
CA PHE A 217 -2.61 -6.10 1.36
C PHE A 217 -2.66 -7.18 0.29
N ARG A 218 -1.61 -7.23 -0.54
CA ARG A 218 -1.41 -8.28 -1.52
C ARG A 218 -0.07 -8.96 -1.31
N ASN A 219 -0.04 -10.27 -1.57
CA ASN A 219 1.20 -11.06 -1.58
C ASN A 219 2.01 -10.98 -0.27
N CYS A 220 1.35 -10.82 0.87
CA CYS A 220 1.95 -10.86 2.19
C CYS A 220 1.88 -12.29 2.75
N SER A 221 2.90 -12.73 3.49
CA SER A 221 2.86 -13.97 4.27
C SER A 221 2.38 -13.77 5.70
N SER A 222 2.41 -12.52 6.18
CA SER A 222 1.93 -12.13 7.50
C SER A 222 1.52 -10.67 7.50
N VAL A 223 0.37 -10.39 8.13
CA VAL A 223 -0.13 -9.04 8.39
C VAL A 223 -0.55 -8.94 9.84
N LEU A 224 0.17 -8.13 10.63
CA LEU A 224 -0.06 -7.97 12.07
C LEU A 224 -0.61 -6.58 12.38
N LEU A 225 -1.87 -6.54 12.83
CA LEU A 225 -2.64 -5.32 13.14
C LEU A 225 -3.23 -5.37 14.56
N PRO A 226 -2.42 -5.58 15.62
CA PRO A 226 -2.92 -5.89 16.96
C PRO A 226 -3.71 -4.74 17.61
N SER A 227 -3.40 -3.49 17.26
CA SER A 227 -4.02 -2.30 17.83
C SER A 227 -5.16 -1.71 16.99
N LEU A 228 -5.43 -2.29 15.81
CA LEU A 228 -6.38 -1.72 14.87
C LEU A 228 -7.79 -1.78 15.44
N ALA A 229 -8.43 -0.61 15.58
CA ALA A 229 -9.74 -0.48 16.21
C ALA A 229 -10.85 -0.12 15.21
N ASN A 230 -10.52 0.66 14.18
CA ASN A 230 -11.50 1.14 13.21
C ASN A 230 -10.90 1.36 11.81
N VAL A 231 -11.63 0.92 10.77
CA VAL A 231 -11.34 1.23 9.36
C VAL A 231 -12.58 1.87 8.75
N THR A 232 -12.47 3.06 8.16
CA THR A 232 -13.67 3.79 7.70
C THR A 232 -14.16 3.37 6.31
N GLN A 233 -13.25 2.91 5.44
CA GLN A 233 -13.52 2.28 4.15
C GLN A 233 -13.06 0.82 4.21
N ASP A 234 -12.29 0.35 3.23
CA ASP A 234 -12.06 -1.08 3.06
C ASP A 234 -10.79 -1.56 3.78
N LEU A 235 -10.87 -2.79 4.28
CA LEU A 235 -9.74 -3.60 4.72
C LEU A 235 -9.71 -4.87 3.85
N GLY A 236 -8.80 -4.89 2.88
CA GLY A 236 -8.74 -5.93 1.86
C GLY A 236 -7.45 -6.74 1.87
N PHE A 237 -7.61 -8.05 1.74
CA PHE A 237 -6.55 -9.05 1.67
C PHE A 237 -6.73 -9.89 0.39
N TYR A 238 -5.80 -9.76 -0.55
CA TYR A 238 -5.87 -10.41 -1.86
C TYR A 238 -4.63 -11.24 -2.17
N GLY A 239 -4.79 -12.55 -2.43
CA GLY A 239 -3.67 -13.38 -2.88
C GLY A 239 -2.52 -13.50 -1.87
N ASN A 240 -2.81 -13.41 -0.57
CA ASN A 240 -1.80 -13.56 0.48
C ASN A 240 -1.53 -15.04 0.78
N THR A 241 -0.34 -15.33 1.29
CA THR A 241 0.13 -16.68 1.69
C THR A 241 0.10 -16.88 3.21
N MET A 242 -0.56 -15.96 3.93
CA MET A 242 -0.77 -16.04 5.37
C MET A 242 -1.71 -17.19 5.74
N THR A 243 -1.34 -17.95 6.77
CA THR A 243 -2.16 -19.08 7.25
C THR A 243 -3.27 -18.65 8.21
N SER A 244 -3.15 -17.48 8.83
CA SER A 244 -4.16 -16.92 9.72
C SER A 244 -4.15 -15.39 9.70
N PHE A 245 -5.30 -14.78 9.97
CA PHE A 245 -5.44 -13.35 10.22
C PHE A 245 -6.07 -13.10 11.59
N ALA A 246 -5.58 -12.09 12.30
CA ALA A 246 -6.22 -11.60 13.52
C ALA A 246 -6.18 -10.07 13.64
N ALA A 247 -7.32 -9.50 14.02
CA ALA A 247 -7.45 -8.09 14.38
C ALA A 247 -8.31 -7.98 15.66
N PRO A 248 -7.75 -8.31 16.83
CA PRO A 248 -8.54 -8.55 18.06
C PRO A 248 -9.30 -7.31 18.55
N ASN A 249 -8.80 -6.12 18.25
CA ASN A 249 -9.36 -4.84 18.69
C ASN A 249 -10.28 -4.19 17.66
N LEU A 250 -10.41 -4.75 16.44
CA LEU A 250 -11.18 -4.14 15.37
C LEU A 250 -12.67 -4.26 15.69
N THR A 251 -13.35 -3.13 15.80
CA THR A 251 -14.79 -3.07 16.16
C THR A 251 -15.67 -2.68 14.98
N THR A 252 -15.16 -1.83 14.08
CA THR A 252 -15.91 -1.33 12.93
C THR A 252 -15.01 -1.26 11.69
N VAL A 253 -15.55 -1.66 10.56
CA VAL A 253 -14.91 -1.59 9.24
C VAL A 253 -15.92 -1.08 8.20
N GLY A 254 -15.47 -0.39 7.15
CA GLY A 254 -16.26 -0.15 5.93
C GLY A 254 -16.51 -1.47 5.23
N GLY A 255 -15.70 -1.85 4.25
CA GLY A 255 -15.70 -3.19 3.66
C GLY A 255 -14.63 -4.11 4.26
N LEU A 256 -14.93 -5.39 4.41
CA LEU A 256 -13.98 -6.40 4.86
C LEU A 256 -13.85 -7.48 3.79
N ILE A 257 -12.65 -7.65 3.24
CA ILE A 257 -12.44 -8.46 2.03
C ILE A 257 -11.28 -9.45 2.22
N PHE A 258 -11.56 -10.73 1.99
CA PHE A 258 -10.56 -11.80 1.90
C PHE A 258 -10.76 -12.58 0.61
N VAL A 259 -9.90 -12.39 -0.38
CA VAL A 259 -10.01 -13.00 -1.70
C VAL A 259 -8.73 -13.72 -2.08
N ASP A 260 -8.85 -14.97 -2.56
CA ASP A 260 -7.75 -15.78 -3.08
C ASP A 260 -6.57 -15.97 -2.11
N ASN A 261 -6.78 -15.89 -0.79
CA ASN A 261 -5.75 -16.21 0.21
C ASN A 261 -5.77 -17.74 0.43
N THR A 262 -5.18 -18.49 -0.49
CA THR A 262 -5.38 -19.95 -0.61
C THR A 262 -4.93 -20.74 0.62
N ASP A 263 -3.94 -20.21 1.35
CA ASP A 263 -3.33 -20.85 2.51
C ASP A 263 -4.01 -20.46 3.83
N LEU A 264 -4.96 -19.51 3.78
CA LEU A 264 -5.67 -19.00 4.94
C LEU A 264 -6.57 -20.08 5.53
N THR A 265 -6.33 -20.46 6.78
CA THR A 265 -7.09 -21.48 7.52
C THR A 265 -8.00 -20.89 8.59
N ASN A 266 -7.68 -19.68 9.07
CA ASN A 266 -8.37 -19.07 10.20
C ASN A 266 -8.41 -17.54 10.08
N ILE A 267 -9.58 -16.97 10.38
CA ILE A 267 -9.76 -15.52 10.55
C ILE A 267 -10.33 -15.31 11.94
N SER A 268 -9.74 -14.41 12.74
CA SER A 268 -10.20 -14.10 14.11
C SER A 268 -10.31 -12.59 14.33
N ILE A 269 -11.55 -12.09 14.37
CA ILE A 269 -11.86 -10.68 14.66
C ILE A 269 -12.99 -10.63 15.70
N PRO A 270 -12.75 -11.14 16.93
CA PRO A 270 -13.80 -11.35 17.93
C PRO A 270 -14.42 -10.04 18.44
N GLY A 271 -13.73 -8.91 18.26
CA GLY A 271 -14.19 -7.58 18.61
C GLY A 271 -15.13 -6.93 17.58
N LEU A 272 -15.25 -7.50 16.37
CA LEU A 272 -15.96 -6.86 15.27
C LEU A 272 -17.45 -6.78 15.55
N VAL A 273 -18.02 -5.57 15.50
CA VAL A 273 -19.44 -5.32 15.75
C VAL A 273 -20.19 -5.00 14.46
N SER A 274 -19.57 -4.24 13.55
CA SER A 274 -20.23 -3.73 12.33
C SER A 274 -19.32 -3.73 11.11
N VAL A 275 -19.86 -4.20 9.98
CA VAL A 275 -19.33 -3.97 8.63
C VAL A 275 -20.26 -2.99 7.92
N ASN A 276 -19.78 -1.78 7.61
CA ASN A 276 -20.59 -0.70 7.06
C ASN A 276 -20.76 -0.77 5.54
N GLY A 277 -19.93 -1.54 4.85
CA GLY A 277 -19.93 -1.81 3.42
C GLY A 277 -20.02 -3.30 3.15
N SER A 278 -19.36 -3.77 2.09
CA SER A 278 -19.40 -5.18 1.68
C SER A 278 -18.55 -6.05 2.59
N TYR A 279 -19.07 -7.23 2.93
CA TYR A 279 -18.30 -8.29 3.58
C TYR A 279 -18.09 -9.44 2.60
N GLN A 280 -16.86 -9.58 2.11
CA GLN A 280 -16.52 -10.54 1.05
C GLN A 280 -15.49 -11.56 1.52
N ILE A 281 -15.79 -12.84 1.31
CA ILE A 281 -14.85 -13.95 1.47
C ILE A 281 -14.96 -14.82 0.23
N ALA A 282 -13.94 -14.80 -0.63
CA ALA A 282 -13.95 -15.55 -1.89
C ALA A 282 -12.69 -16.41 -2.05
N ASN A 283 -12.85 -17.65 -2.50
CA ASN A 283 -11.75 -18.51 -2.97
C ASN A 283 -10.60 -18.76 -1.96
N ASN A 284 -10.85 -18.67 -0.65
CA ASN A 284 -9.87 -19.03 0.37
C ASN A 284 -9.92 -20.56 0.59
N THR A 285 -9.21 -21.32 -0.23
CA THR A 285 -9.40 -22.78 -0.39
C THR A 285 -9.14 -23.63 0.85
N MET A 286 -8.30 -23.15 1.77
CA MET A 286 -8.02 -23.81 3.06
C MET A 286 -8.91 -23.31 4.21
N LEU A 287 -9.71 -22.26 4.00
CA LEU A 287 -10.60 -21.71 5.02
C LEU A 287 -11.89 -22.53 5.09
N LYS A 288 -11.92 -23.51 5.99
CA LYS A 288 -13.07 -24.43 6.12
C LYS A 288 -14.18 -23.92 7.03
N GLN A 289 -13.83 -23.08 7.98
CA GLN A 289 -14.75 -22.53 8.98
C GLN A 289 -14.63 -21.01 9.01
N ILE A 290 -15.77 -20.33 9.06
CA ILE A 290 -15.86 -18.87 9.21
C ILE A 290 -16.61 -18.60 10.52
N ASN A 291 -15.89 -18.62 11.65
CA ASN A 291 -16.45 -18.54 13.01
C ASN A 291 -15.72 -17.52 13.91
N GLY A 292 -14.86 -16.67 13.34
CA GLY A 292 -14.05 -15.70 14.07
C GLY A 292 -14.75 -14.40 14.47
N PHE A 293 -16.08 -14.31 14.36
CA PHE A 293 -16.83 -13.04 14.34
C PHE A 293 -17.92 -12.96 15.41
N GLN A 294 -17.57 -13.27 16.66
CA GLN A 294 -18.56 -13.49 17.74
C GLN A 294 -19.42 -12.30 18.12
N LYS A 295 -18.98 -11.07 17.83
CA LYS A 295 -19.74 -9.85 18.13
C LYS A 295 -20.37 -9.20 16.89
N LEU A 296 -20.17 -9.78 15.70
CA LEU A 296 -20.62 -9.17 14.46
C LEU A 296 -22.14 -9.20 14.42
N SER A 297 -22.74 -8.02 14.56
CA SER A 297 -24.18 -7.87 14.72
C SER A 297 -24.85 -7.21 13.52
N VAL A 298 -24.12 -6.36 12.79
CA VAL A 298 -24.65 -5.58 11.68
C VAL A 298 -23.73 -5.64 10.46
N ILE A 299 -24.31 -5.93 9.30
CA ILE A 299 -23.72 -5.75 7.98
C ILE A 299 -24.63 -4.79 7.20
N LYS A 300 -24.14 -3.59 6.90
CA LYS A 300 -24.92 -2.57 6.15
C LYS A 300 -24.83 -2.75 4.64
N GLY A 301 -23.73 -3.32 4.13
CA GLY A 301 -23.62 -3.69 2.72
C GLY A 301 -24.08 -5.12 2.47
N ALA A 302 -23.55 -5.71 1.41
CA ALA A 302 -23.80 -7.11 1.06
C ALA A 302 -22.86 -8.05 1.83
N LEU A 303 -23.36 -9.24 2.17
CA LEU A 303 -22.53 -10.38 2.51
C LEU A 303 -22.36 -11.21 1.24
N ASP A 304 -21.12 -11.43 0.79
CA ASP A 304 -20.81 -12.22 -0.40
C ASP A 304 -19.69 -13.23 -0.13
N PHE A 305 -20.09 -14.44 0.25
CA PHE A 305 -19.20 -15.55 0.53
C PHE A 305 -19.29 -16.62 -0.55
N ASN A 306 -18.15 -16.95 -1.15
CA ASN A 306 -18.03 -18.07 -2.08
C ASN A 306 -16.72 -18.84 -1.92
N GLY A 307 -16.77 -20.17 -2.04
CA GLY A 307 -15.59 -21.01 -1.88
C GLY A 307 -15.93 -22.46 -1.53
N ASN A 308 -15.14 -23.07 -0.64
CA ASN A 308 -15.29 -24.47 -0.25
C ASN A 308 -15.38 -24.68 1.28
N PHE A 309 -15.85 -23.66 1.99
CA PHE A 309 -16.09 -23.70 3.44
C PHE A 309 -17.29 -24.60 3.77
N THR A 310 -17.27 -25.26 4.92
CA THR A 310 -18.35 -26.16 5.35
C THR A 310 -19.15 -25.61 6.52
N GLU A 311 -18.66 -24.54 7.14
CA GLU A 311 -19.25 -23.98 8.35
C GLU A 311 -19.09 -22.46 8.39
N VAL A 312 -20.18 -21.78 8.74
CA VAL A 312 -20.20 -20.33 9.00
C VAL A 312 -20.99 -20.12 10.29
N ASP A 313 -20.39 -19.45 11.26
CA ASP A 313 -21.01 -19.10 12.54
C ASP A 313 -20.94 -17.59 12.76
N LEU A 314 -22.12 -16.96 12.84
CA LEU A 314 -22.31 -15.52 13.06
C LEU A 314 -23.37 -15.32 14.16
N PRO A 315 -23.08 -15.69 15.42
CA PRO A 315 -24.12 -15.92 16.43
C PRO A 315 -24.79 -14.63 16.92
N ALA A 316 -24.14 -13.48 16.75
CA ALA A 316 -24.66 -12.17 17.14
C ALA A 316 -25.37 -11.43 15.98
N LEU A 317 -25.50 -12.03 14.79
CA LEU A 317 -26.02 -11.35 13.62
C LEU A 317 -27.50 -10.99 13.79
N THR A 318 -27.79 -9.69 13.72
CA THR A 318 -29.16 -9.16 13.86
C THR A 318 -29.62 -8.40 12.63
N GLN A 319 -28.71 -7.99 11.75
CA GLN A 319 -29.06 -7.25 10.54
C GLN A 319 -28.06 -7.43 9.39
N VAL A 320 -28.58 -7.75 8.21
CA VAL A 320 -27.89 -7.62 6.91
C VAL A 320 -28.77 -6.78 5.99
N GLN A 321 -28.35 -5.56 5.64
CA GLN A 321 -29.17 -4.65 4.82
C GLN A 321 -29.06 -4.94 3.32
N GLY A 322 -27.86 -5.29 2.84
CA GLY A 322 -27.62 -5.64 1.44
C GLY A 322 -28.00 -7.08 1.11
N ALA A 323 -27.63 -7.51 -0.10
CA ALA A 323 -27.80 -8.90 -0.53
C ALA A 323 -27.00 -9.86 0.37
N PHE A 324 -27.53 -11.06 0.55
CA PHE A 324 -26.87 -12.16 1.23
C PHE A 324 -26.61 -13.26 0.22
N ASN A 325 -25.35 -13.46 -0.16
CA ASN A 325 -24.90 -14.53 -1.03
C ASN A 325 -23.92 -15.41 -0.26
N MET A 326 -24.24 -16.69 -0.13
CA MET A 326 -23.39 -17.69 0.50
C MET A 326 -23.42 -18.98 -0.31
N GLN A 327 -22.40 -19.20 -1.15
CA GLN A 327 -22.32 -20.39 -1.97
C GLN A 327 -21.06 -21.17 -1.63
N SER A 328 -21.19 -22.47 -1.40
CA SER A 328 -20.04 -23.31 -1.13
C SER A 328 -20.07 -24.60 -1.94
N SER A 329 -18.89 -25.04 -2.38
CA SER A 329 -18.71 -26.40 -2.92
C SER A 329 -18.64 -27.44 -1.81
N GLY A 330 -18.41 -27.02 -0.56
CA GLY A 330 -18.51 -27.87 0.62
C GLY A 330 -19.95 -28.15 1.02
N GLN A 331 -20.16 -29.19 1.83
CA GLN A 331 -21.46 -29.41 2.47
C GLN A 331 -21.68 -28.31 3.51
N LEU A 332 -22.67 -27.44 3.25
CA LEU A 332 -23.01 -26.29 4.08
C LEU A 332 -24.49 -26.39 4.45
N ASP A 333 -24.80 -26.25 5.74
CA ASP A 333 -26.17 -26.12 6.23
C ASP A 333 -26.60 -24.64 6.20
N CYS A 334 -27.68 -24.37 5.47
CA CYS A 334 -28.25 -23.03 5.32
C CYS A 334 -29.47 -22.78 6.20
N SER A 335 -29.92 -23.76 6.99
CA SER A 335 -31.17 -23.70 7.74
C SER A 335 -31.25 -22.53 8.72
N ALA A 336 -30.15 -22.23 9.41
CA ALA A 336 -30.05 -21.09 10.32
C ALA A 336 -30.26 -19.74 9.60
N PHE A 337 -29.59 -19.55 8.46
CA PHE A 337 -29.68 -18.32 7.67
C PHE A 337 -31.01 -18.20 6.90
N GLU A 338 -31.65 -19.33 6.56
CA GLU A 338 -32.98 -19.35 5.96
C GLU A 338 -34.04 -18.83 6.96
N ALA A 339 -33.94 -19.24 8.23
CA ALA A 339 -34.78 -18.69 9.29
C ALA A 339 -34.52 -17.19 9.52
N ASP A 340 -33.27 -16.75 9.42
CA ASP A 340 -32.88 -15.34 9.52
C ASP A 340 -33.46 -14.49 8.38
N SER A 341 -33.56 -15.04 7.18
CA SER A 341 -34.18 -14.39 6.01
C SER A 341 -35.71 -14.37 6.09
N THR A 342 -36.33 -15.51 6.37
CA THR A 342 -37.79 -15.67 6.25
C THR A 342 -38.55 -15.25 7.51
N THR A 343 -38.08 -15.67 8.69
CA THR A 343 -38.87 -15.61 9.93
C THR A 343 -38.39 -14.48 10.84
N LYS A 344 -37.08 -14.34 11.04
CA LYS A 344 -36.51 -13.32 11.95
C LYS A 344 -36.32 -11.97 11.28
N GLN A 345 -36.37 -11.93 9.94
CA GLN A 345 -36.15 -10.70 9.16
C GLN A 345 -34.80 -10.03 9.49
N VAL A 346 -33.78 -10.83 9.81
CA VAL A 346 -32.39 -10.37 10.02
C VAL A 346 -31.78 -9.97 8.67
N ILE A 347 -32.01 -10.78 7.63
CA ILE A 347 -31.53 -10.51 6.26
C ILE A 347 -32.63 -9.74 5.51
N LYS A 348 -32.32 -8.53 5.04
CA LYS A 348 -33.27 -7.63 4.38
C LYS A 348 -33.19 -7.67 2.85
N GLY A 349 -32.00 -7.96 2.31
CA GLY A 349 -31.78 -8.03 0.86
C GLY A 349 -32.09 -9.41 0.26
N HIS A 350 -31.77 -9.57 -1.02
CA HIS A 350 -31.92 -10.83 -1.73
C HIS A 350 -31.08 -11.94 -1.07
N TYR A 351 -31.69 -13.08 -0.79
CA TYR A 351 -31.08 -14.20 -0.08
C TYR A 351 -30.73 -15.37 -1.01
N VAL A 352 -29.47 -15.79 -0.97
CA VAL A 352 -28.95 -17.00 -1.60
C VAL A 352 -28.04 -17.69 -0.60
N CYS A 353 -28.38 -18.93 -0.23
CA CYS A 353 -27.48 -19.81 0.50
C CYS A 353 -27.54 -21.21 -0.12
N SER A 354 -26.38 -21.78 -0.45
CA SER A 354 -26.32 -23.14 -1.03
C SER A 354 -24.97 -23.82 -0.76
N GLY A 355 -25.01 -25.04 -0.26
CA GLY A 355 -23.86 -25.95 -0.20
C GLY A 355 -23.81 -26.92 -1.39
N SER A 356 -22.69 -27.64 -1.52
CA SER A 356 -22.44 -28.63 -2.59
C SER A 356 -22.63 -28.09 -4.03
N VAL A 357 -22.37 -26.80 -4.22
CA VAL A 357 -22.44 -26.11 -5.51
C VAL A 357 -21.17 -26.41 -6.32
N SER A 358 -21.30 -26.81 -7.59
CA SER A 358 -20.13 -27.23 -8.38
C SER A 358 -19.18 -26.07 -8.72
N LYS A 359 -19.75 -24.87 -8.89
CA LYS A 359 -19.03 -23.62 -9.17
C LYS A 359 -19.67 -22.49 -8.35
N PRO A 360 -19.35 -22.39 -7.06
CA PRO A 360 -19.80 -21.28 -6.22
C PRO A 360 -19.35 -19.95 -6.85
N GLY A 361 -20.24 -18.97 -6.87
CA GLY A 361 -19.95 -17.65 -7.41
C GLY A 361 -20.36 -16.52 -6.49
N GLY A 362 -19.92 -15.30 -6.82
CA GLY A 362 -20.29 -14.08 -6.10
C GLY A 362 -21.75 -13.67 -6.29
N ALA A 363 -22.13 -12.53 -5.72
CA ALA A 363 -23.47 -11.98 -5.87
C ALA A 363 -23.88 -11.86 -7.35
N GLY A 364 -25.06 -12.38 -7.70
CA GLY A 364 -25.60 -12.39 -9.06
C GLY A 364 -25.37 -13.68 -9.86
N THR A 365 -24.58 -14.63 -9.34
CA THR A 365 -24.46 -15.97 -9.95
C THR A 365 -25.58 -16.90 -9.47
N SER A 366 -26.11 -17.74 -10.35
CA SER A 366 -27.05 -18.81 -9.96
C SER A 366 -26.28 -20.01 -9.41
N ALA A 367 -26.67 -20.51 -8.24
CA ALA A 367 -26.12 -21.74 -7.69
C ALA A 367 -26.49 -22.94 -8.59
N SER A 368 -25.51 -23.51 -9.29
CA SER A 368 -25.70 -24.78 -10.02
C SER A 368 -25.28 -25.94 -9.11
N ALA A 369 -26.27 -26.73 -8.67
CA ALA A 369 -26.01 -27.94 -7.89
C ALA A 369 -25.22 -28.97 -8.72
N SER A 370 -24.33 -29.72 -8.07
CA SER A 370 -23.75 -30.91 -8.72
C SER A 370 -24.83 -31.99 -8.86
N SER A 371 -25.20 -32.32 -10.09
CA SER A 371 -25.96 -33.54 -10.36
C SER A 371 -25.02 -34.73 -10.15
N THR A 372 -25.33 -35.61 -9.21
CA THR A 372 -24.71 -36.94 -9.13
C THR A 372 -25.11 -37.76 -10.36
N SER A 373 -24.34 -37.63 -11.45
CA SER A 373 -24.50 -38.47 -12.63
C SER A 373 -23.75 -39.79 -12.45
N LYS A 374 -24.52 -40.86 -12.24
CA LYS A 374 -24.10 -42.26 -12.41
C LYS A 374 -23.50 -42.46 -13.81
N PRO A 375 -22.42 -43.24 -14.00
CA PRO A 375 -21.77 -43.32 -15.31
C PRO A 375 -22.57 -44.23 -16.24
N THR A 376 -23.13 -43.66 -17.31
CA THR A 376 -23.53 -44.41 -18.50
C THR A 376 -22.82 -43.81 -19.69
N GLY A 377 -21.98 -44.62 -20.32
CA GLY A 377 -21.05 -44.17 -21.34
C GLY A 377 -21.66 -43.92 -22.72
N LYS A 378 -20.72 -43.55 -23.59
CA LYS A 378 -20.73 -43.39 -25.04
C LYS A 378 -21.13 -42.00 -25.56
N SER A 379 -20.13 -41.46 -26.26
CA SER A 379 -20.05 -40.22 -27.02
C SER A 379 -21.20 -40.03 -28.01
N SER A 380 -21.59 -38.78 -28.21
CA SER A 380 -22.17 -38.26 -29.46
C SER A 380 -22.01 -36.74 -29.48
N ALA A 381 -21.54 -36.21 -30.60
CA ALA A 381 -21.48 -34.79 -30.90
C ALA A 381 -22.91 -34.19 -30.99
N GLY A 382 -23.08 -32.92 -30.63
CA GLY A 382 -24.29 -32.19 -30.99
C GLY A 382 -24.58 -30.93 -30.16
N HIS A 383 -24.38 -29.78 -30.80
CA HIS A 383 -25.18 -28.55 -30.71
C HIS A 383 -25.13 -27.70 -29.43
N ILE A 384 -24.42 -26.57 -29.52
CA ILE A 384 -24.63 -25.38 -28.69
C ILE A 384 -25.73 -24.55 -29.34
N GLU A 385 -26.91 -24.49 -28.74
CA GLU A 385 -27.88 -23.43 -28.99
C GLU A 385 -27.47 -22.20 -28.18
N ALA A 386 -26.99 -21.18 -28.88
CA ALA A 386 -26.77 -19.86 -28.32
C ALA A 386 -28.09 -19.09 -28.36
N ASN A 387 -28.64 -18.75 -27.20
CA ASN A 387 -29.73 -17.79 -27.09
C ASN A 387 -29.16 -16.47 -26.54
N PHE A 388 -28.90 -15.52 -27.42
CA PHE A 388 -28.54 -14.14 -27.08
C PHE A 388 -29.75 -13.23 -27.36
N PRO A 389 -30.23 -12.44 -26.39
CA PRO A 389 -30.92 -11.20 -26.71
C PRO A 389 -29.85 -10.16 -27.09
N ALA A 390 -29.89 -9.76 -28.34
CA ALA A 390 -29.09 -8.68 -28.90
C ALA A 390 -29.40 -7.35 -28.20
N VAL A 391 -28.36 -6.65 -27.73
CA VAL A 391 -28.31 -5.19 -27.82
C VAL A 391 -26.95 -4.81 -28.39
N MET A 392 -27.01 -4.16 -29.54
CA MET A 392 -25.89 -3.69 -30.36
C MET A 392 -25.20 -2.47 -29.76
N GLY A 393 -23.89 -2.39 -30.03
CA GLY A 393 -23.07 -1.17 -30.00
C GLY A 393 -22.14 -1.12 -28.79
N GLY A 394 -20.82 -1.18 -28.90
CA GLY A 394 -19.92 -1.23 -30.03
C GLY A 394 -18.53 -0.87 -29.50
N THR A 395 -17.53 -1.68 -29.86
CA THR A 395 -16.06 -1.41 -29.83
C THR A 395 -15.42 -1.10 -28.46
N SER A 396 -14.34 -1.71 -27.99
CA SER A 396 -13.21 -2.30 -28.72
C SER A 396 -12.39 -3.22 -27.80
N LEU A 397 -11.77 -4.20 -28.45
CA LEU A 397 -10.86 -5.23 -27.95
C LEU A 397 -9.54 -4.65 -27.41
N ILE A 398 -8.94 -5.30 -26.40
CA ILE A 398 -7.71 -6.11 -26.50
C ILE A 398 -7.31 -6.55 -25.08
N ALA A 399 -7.49 -7.84 -24.80
CA ALA A 399 -6.85 -8.55 -23.70
C ALA A 399 -5.49 -9.09 -24.17
N GLY A 400 -4.57 -9.19 -23.22
CA GLY A 400 -3.15 -9.46 -23.44
C GLY A 400 -2.81 -10.83 -24.02
N LEU A 401 -1.57 -10.92 -24.48
CA LEU A 401 -0.86 -12.14 -24.78
C LEU A 401 0.36 -12.21 -23.85
N LEU A 402 0.34 -13.17 -22.93
CA LEU A 402 1.52 -13.65 -22.21
C LEU A 402 1.87 -15.00 -22.84
N GLN A 403 3.07 -15.14 -23.38
CA GLN A 403 3.66 -16.43 -23.71
C GLN A 403 5.13 -16.42 -23.32
N LEU A 404 5.48 -17.38 -22.46
CA LEU A 404 6.84 -17.82 -22.14
C LEU A 404 7.63 -18.08 -23.42
N ILE A 405 8.94 -17.80 -23.38
CA ILE A 405 10.04 -18.71 -23.75
C ILE A 405 11.37 -18.06 -23.29
N LEU A 406 12.13 -18.84 -22.51
CA LEU A 406 13.54 -18.70 -22.07
C LEU A 406 13.94 -17.55 -21.15
#